data_AF-A0A9E4GAV6-F1
#
_entry.id   AF-A0A9E4GAV6-F1
#
_cell.length_a   1.000
_cell.length_b   1.000
_cell.length_c   1.000
_cell.angle_alpha   90.00
_cell.angle_beta   90.00
_cell.angle_gamma   90.00
#
_symmetry.space_group_name_H-M   'P 1'
#
loop_
_entity.id
_entity.type
_entity.pdbx_description
1 polymer ?
#
loop_
_entity_poly.entity_id
_entity_poly.type
_entity_poly.pdbx_seq_one_letter_code
_entity_poly.pdbx_strand_id
1 'polypeptide(L)'
;MLGISFDSPAANKRFRDAHGFPFDLLSDESKATSIAFGAADAESRSAKRISVLIGPDGKVVKTYATVKPAQHPEQVLADLAGLA
;
A
#
# COMPACT_ATOMS: atom_id res chain seq x y z
N MET A 1 0.82 -8.58 4.13
CA MET A 1 1.09 -7.26 3.49
C MET A 1 0.32 -7.24 2.17
N LEU A 2 -0.14 -6.08 1.71
CA LEU A 2 -0.78 -5.91 0.40
C LEU A 2 -0.17 -4.68 -0.27
N GLY A 3 0.13 -4.76 -1.56
CA GLY A 3 0.43 -3.59 -2.38
C GLY A 3 -0.81 -3.15 -3.15
N ILE A 4 -0.92 -1.87 -3.50
CA ILE A 4 -2.03 -1.35 -4.30
C ILE A 4 -1.52 -0.31 -5.30
N SER A 5 -1.99 -0.38 -6.54
CA SER A 5 -1.70 0.58 -7.61
C SER A 5 -2.89 0.72 -8.55
N PHE A 6 -2.78 1.62 -9.54
CA PHE A 6 -3.80 1.77 -10.59
C PHE A 6 -3.66 0.72 -11.70
N ASP A 7 -2.68 -0.19 -11.61
CA ASP A 7 -2.43 -1.19 -12.64
C ASP A 7 -3.49 -2.29 -12.62
N SER A 8 -3.88 -2.73 -13.81
CA SER A 8 -4.84 -3.83 -13.98
C SER A 8 -4.41 -5.10 -13.21
N PRO A 9 -5.35 -5.98 -12.84
CA PRO A 9 -5.04 -7.25 -12.17
C PRO A 9 -4.01 -8.10 -12.93
N ALA A 10 -4.06 -8.10 -14.27
CA ALA A 10 -3.12 -8.85 -15.10
C ALA A 10 -1.69 -8.29 -15.02
N ALA A 11 -1.54 -6.96 -15.02
CA ALA A 11 -0.23 -6.31 -14.87
C ALA A 11 0.36 -6.57 -13.48
N ASN A 12 -0.45 -6.40 -12.43
CA ASN A 12 -0.06 -6.68 -11.05
C ASN A 12 0.33 -8.16 -10.84
N LYS A 13 -0.42 -9.10 -11.43
CA LYS A 13 -0.04 -10.52 -11.39
C LYS A 13 1.31 -10.77 -12.04
N ARG A 14 1.55 -10.23 -13.24
CA ARG A 14 2.85 -10.39 -13.93
C ARG A 14 3.99 -9.80 -13.11
N PHE A 15 3.78 -8.63 -12.50
CA PHE A 15 4.80 -7.98 -11.66
C PHE A 15 5.09 -8.78 -10.39
N ARG A 16 4.05 -9.27 -9.70
CA ARG A 16 4.17 -10.17 -8.56
C ARG A 16 4.98 -11.42 -8.93
N ASP A 17 4.63 -12.08 -10.02
CA ASP A 17 5.27 -13.33 -10.45
C ASP A 17 6.74 -13.10 -10.83
N ALA A 18 7.03 -12.01 -11.56
CA ALA A 18 8.39 -11.67 -11.99
C ALA A 18 9.34 -11.36 -10.83
N HIS A 19 8.82 -10.82 -9.73
CA HIS A 19 9.61 -10.48 -8.53
C HIS A 19 9.45 -11.47 -7.37
N GLY A 20 8.65 -12.52 -7.54
CA GLY A 20 8.45 -13.56 -6.54
C GLY A 20 7.82 -13.08 -5.23
N PHE A 21 6.93 -12.08 -5.27
CA PHE A 21 6.36 -11.55 -4.04
C PHE A 21 5.43 -12.57 -3.35
N PRO A 22 5.58 -12.79 -2.03
CA PRO A 22 4.76 -13.74 -1.27
C PRO A 22 3.40 -13.15 -0.85
N PHE A 23 3.01 -12.01 -1.43
CA PHE A 23 1.80 -11.28 -1.10
C PHE A 23 1.10 -10.75 -2.35
N ASP A 24 -0.16 -10.37 -2.20
CA ASP A 24 -0.98 -9.88 -3.31
C ASP A 24 -0.74 -8.39 -3.59
N LEU A 25 -0.90 -8.04 -4.87
CA LEU A 25 -0.95 -6.69 -5.38
C LEU A 25 -2.36 -6.42 -5.90
N LEU A 26 -3.06 -5.50 -5.26
CA LEU A 26 -4.43 -5.10 -5.57
C LEU A 26 -4.46 -4.09 -6.71
N SER A 27 -5.48 -4.20 -7.57
CA SER A 27 -5.78 -3.22 -8.62
C SER A 27 -6.82 -2.21 -8.10
N ASP A 28 -6.51 -0.93 -8.19
CA ASP A 28 -7.38 0.20 -7.87
C ASP A 28 -7.59 1.09 -9.11
N GLU A 29 -8.05 0.48 -10.21
CA GLU A 29 -8.28 1.18 -11.49
C GLU A 29 -9.27 2.36 -11.38
N SER A 30 -10.20 2.30 -10.42
CA SER A 30 -11.15 3.39 -10.13
C SER A 30 -10.57 4.51 -9.24
N LYS A 31 -9.36 4.30 -8.68
CA LYS A 31 -8.68 5.15 -7.69
C LYS A 31 -9.42 5.30 -6.36
N ALA A 32 -10.56 4.62 -6.16
CA ALA A 32 -11.44 4.86 -5.03
C ALA A 32 -10.73 4.59 -3.69
N THR A 33 -9.94 3.52 -3.63
CA THR A 33 -9.20 3.15 -2.42
C THR A 33 -8.07 4.14 -2.16
N SER A 34 -7.33 4.49 -3.21
CA SER A 34 -6.22 5.44 -3.12
C SER A 34 -6.69 6.84 -2.71
N ILE A 35 -7.86 7.30 -3.18
CA ILE A 35 -8.47 8.55 -2.75
C ILE A 35 -8.89 8.46 -1.26
N ALA A 36 -9.55 7.38 -0.85
CA ALA A 36 -10.00 7.19 0.53
C ALA A 36 -8.83 7.20 1.55
N PHE A 37 -7.66 6.67 1.18
CA PHE A 37 -6.46 6.69 2.02
C PHE A 37 -5.56 7.92 1.80
N GLY A 38 -5.95 8.88 0.96
CA GLY A 38 -5.19 10.10 0.70
C GLY A 38 -3.94 9.90 -0.17
N ALA A 39 -3.82 8.76 -0.85
CA ALA A 39 -2.76 8.49 -1.83
C ALA A 39 -3.02 9.20 -3.17
N ALA A 40 -4.23 9.61 -3.47
CA ALA A 40 -4.59 10.23 -4.75
C ALA A 40 -5.75 11.24 -4.61
N ASP A 41 -5.93 12.04 -5.65
CA ASP A 41 -7.16 12.78 -5.95
C ASP A 41 -7.71 12.35 -7.33
N ALA A 42 -8.84 12.92 -7.76
CA ALA A 42 -9.49 12.56 -9.02
C ALA A 42 -8.57 12.76 -10.25
N GLU A 43 -7.76 13.82 -10.22
CA GLU A 43 -6.87 14.23 -11.32
C GLU A 43 -5.54 13.48 -11.33
N SER A 44 -5.20 12.78 -10.23
CA SER A 44 -3.95 12.05 -10.07
C SER A 44 -3.79 10.96 -11.14
N ARG A 45 -2.69 11.00 -11.88
CA ARG A 45 -2.34 9.98 -12.88
C ARG A 45 -1.66 8.74 -12.28
N SER A 46 -1.19 8.85 -11.04
CA SER A 46 -0.56 7.78 -10.27
C SER A 46 -0.80 7.99 -8.78
N ALA A 47 -0.84 6.91 -8.00
CA ALA A 47 -0.89 7.02 -6.54
C ALA A 47 0.42 7.56 -5.95
N LYS A 48 0.32 8.39 -4.92
CA LYS A 48 1.43 8.77 -4.05
C LYS A 48 1.91 7.54 -3.28
N ARG A 49 3.21 7.46 -3.03
CA ARG A 49 3.80 6.39 -2.24
C ARG A 49 3.55 6.63 -0.75
N ILE A 50 2.46 6.07 -0.26
CA ILE A 50 2.10 6.07 1.16
C ILE A 50 2.01 4.63 1.68
N SER A 51 1.88 4.48 2.99
CA SER A 51 1.51 3.20 3.60
C SER A 51 0.58 3.43 4.77
N VAL A 52 -0.22 2.41 5.09
CA VAL A 52 -1.21 2.46 6.17
C VAL A 52 -1.11 1.16 6.95
N LEU A 53 -1.04 1.27 8.27
CA LEU A 53 -1.09 0.14 9.18
C LEU A 53 -2.51 0.01 9.72
N ILE A 54 -3.16 -1.12 9.43
CA ILE A 54 -4.53 -1.43 9.83
C ILE A 54 -4.49 -2.53 10.89
N GLY A 55 -5.16 -2.29 12.01
CA GLY A 55 -5.27 -3.23 13.13
C GLY A 55 -6.24 -4.38 12.84
N PRO A 56 -6.25 -5.43 13.68
CA PRO A 56 -7.15 -6.58 13.51
C PRO A 56 -8.64 -6.23 13.67
N ASP A 57 -8.96 -5.08 14.27
CA ASP A 57 -10.32 -4.53 14.36
C ASP A 57 -10.74 -3.72 13.12
N GLY A 58 -9.90 -3.69 12.09
CA GLY A 58 -10.12 -2.99 10.84
C GLY A 58 -9.87 -1.47 10.91
N LYS A 59 -9.35 -0.94 12.02
CA LYS A 59 -9.06 0.49 12.15
C LYS A 59 -7.65 0.84 11.71
N VAL A 60 -7.50 2.05 11.16
CA VAL A 60 -6.19 2.61 10.88
C VAL A 60 -5.49 2.93 12.20
N VAL A 61 -4.35 2.28 12.43
CA VAL A 61 -3.51 2.52 13.61
C VAL A 61 -2.45 3.56 13.30
N LYS A 62 -1.92 3.57 12.08
CA LYS A 62 -0.88 4.54 11.66
C LYS A 62 -0.92 4.78 10.16
N THR A 63 -0.60 6.01 9.75
CA THR A 63 -0.44 6.40 8.34
C THR A 63 0.95 6.95 8.10
N TYR A 64 1.55 6.59 6.96
CA TYR A 64 2.88 7.03 6.53
C TYR A 64 2.76 7.79 5.21
N ALA A 65 2.64 9.11 5.28
CA ALA A 65 2.37 9.96 4.11
C ALA A 65 3.57 10.16 3.17
N THR A 66 4.79 10.01 3.71
CA THR A 66 6.03 10.06 2.94
C THR A 66 6.97 8.99 3.47
N VAL A 67 7.46 8.13 2.59
CA VAL A 67 8.30 6.99 2.98
C VAL A 67 9.63 6.99 2.22
N LYS A 68 10.70 6.59 2.91
CA LYS A 68 11.97 6.23 2.28
C LYS A 68 11.96 4.73 2.01
N PRO A 69 11.85 4.27 0.74
CA PRO A 69 11.55 2.87 0.44
C PRO A 69 12.52 1.87 1.07
N ALA A 70 13.81 2.21 1.12
CA ALA A 70 14.84 1.34 1.69
C ALA A 70 14.73 1.14 3.21
N GLN A 71 14.14 2.10 3.93
CA GLN A 71 14.06 2.10 5.40
C GLN A 71 12.66 1.76 5.91
N HIS A 72 11.65 1.87 5.05
CA HIS A 72 10.26 1.81 5.46
C HIS A 72 9.81 0.45 6.02
N PRO A 73 10.24 -0.71 5.47
CA PRO A 73 9.82 -2.00 6.02
C PRO A 73 10.19 -2.17 7.50
N GLU A 74 11.41 -1.79 7.88
CA GLU A 74 11.89 -1.86 9.28
C GLU A 74 11.07 -0.92 10.19
N GLN A 75 10.75 0.27 9.71
CA GLN A 75 9.91 1.23 10.43
C GLN A 75 8.51 0.65 10.72
N VAL A 76 7.86 0.03 9.73
CA VAL A 76 6.53 -0.56 9.90
C VAL A 76 6.57 -1.75 10.87
N LEU A 77 7.61 -2.59 10.79
CA LEU A 77 7.77 -3.72 11.72
C LEU A 77 8.00 -3.26 13.16
N ALA A 78 8.80 -2.22 13.37
CA ALA A 78 9.03 -1.64 14.69
C ALA A 78 7.75 -1.03 15.28
N ASP A 79 7.00 -0.27 14.47
CA ASP A 79 5.72 0.29 14.89
C ASP A 79 4.70 -0.82 15.20
N LEU A 80 4.63 -1.88 14.38
CA LEU A 80 3.76 -3.03 14.62
C LEU A 80 4.10 -3.72 15.94
N ALA A 81 5.39 -3.94 16.22
CA ALA A 81 5.84 -4.56 17.47
C ALA A 81 5.49 -3.72 18.72
N GLY A 82 5.45 -2.39 18.58
CA GLY A 82 5.06 -1.48 19.66
C GLY A 82 3.55 -1.37 19.92
N LEU A 83 2.71 -2.02 19.11
CA LEU A 83 1.25 -2.05 19.27
C LEU A 83 0.75 -3.30 20.02
N ALA A 84 1.65 -4.21 20.35
CA ALA A 84 1.37 -5.42 21.12
C ALA A 84 1.15 -5.14 22.62
#